data_AF-A0A1B2HSV2-F1
#
_entry.id   AF-A0A1B2HSV2-F1
#
_cell.length_a   1.000
_cell.length_b   1.000
_cell.length_c   1.000
_cell.angle_alpha   90.00
_cell.angle_beta   90.00
_cell.angle_gamma   90.00
#
_symmetry.space_group_name_H-M   'P 1'
#
loop_
_entity.id
_entity.type
_entity.pdbx_description
1 polymer ?
#
loop_
_entity_poly.entity_id
_entity_poly.type
_entity_poly.pdbx_seq_one_letter_code
_entity_poly.pdbx_strand_id
1 'polypeptide(L)'
;MADSSATTVRCHAEQTEVTLRSRTVLLDFTGECRVRGTALSDLRLSADLPDAGGPEDGGTVVLTQDGERLTAVVTQPDGEVRLTSEKAVGWKGSGSRFEADEEFVLVLEEAPDAPVLSVRGLKLQVENG
;
A
#
# COMPACT_ATOMS: atom_id res chain seq x y z
N MET A 1 14.26 -27.06 15.26
CA MET A 1 13.69 -26.20 14.21
C MET A 1 13.24 -24.94 14.93
N ALA A 2 13.89 -23.81 14.68
CA ALA A 2 13.50 -22.56 15.32
C ALA A 2 12.09 -22.21 14.82
N ASP A 3 11.16 -22.09 15.76
CA ASP A 3 9.83 -21.57 15.49
C ASP A 3 10.02 -20.09 15.13
N SER A 4 10.12 -19.80 13.83
CA SER A 4 10.12 -18.41 13.37
C SER A 4 8.72 -17.87 13.58
N SER A 5 8.47 -17.39 14.78
CA SER A 5 7.28 -16.64 15.15
C SER A 5 7.20 -15.42 14.23
N ALA A 6 6.02 -15.13 13.70
CA ALA A 6 5.82 -13.93 12.92
C ALA A 6 5.91 -12.70 13.85
N THR A 7 6.65 -11.68 13.45
CA THR A 7 6.87 -10.48 14.25
C THR A 7 6.18 -9.30 13.58
N THR A 8 5.35 -8.57 14.32
CA THR A 8 4.83 -7.27 13.89
C THR A 8 5.90 -6.22 14.10
N VAL A 9 6.22 -5.48 13.06
CA VAL A 9 7.33 -4.53 12.97
C VAL A 9 6.86 -3.27 12.24
N ARG A 10 7.57 -2.16 12.45
CA ARG A 10 7.33 -0.94 11.69
C ARG A 10 7.90 -1.07 10.29
N CYS A 11 7.15 -0.55 9.33
CA CYS A 11 7.50 -0.63 7.92
C CYS A 11 7.25 0.73 7.26
N HIS A 12 8.18 1.14 6.40
CA HIS A 12 8.06 2.36 5.62
C HIS A 12 8.42 2.10 4.16
N ALA A 13 7.83 2.88 3.25
CA ALA A 13 8.17 2.87 1.85
C ALA A 13 8.22 4.30 1.34
N GLU A 14 9.40 4.75 0.97
CA GLU A 14 9.64 6.10 0.48
C GLU A 14 9.47 6.18 -1.03
N GLN A 15 9.05 7.35 -1.52
CA GLN A 15 8.99 7.69 -2.94
C GLN A 15 8.19 6.66 -3.76
N THR A 16 7.08 6.18 -3.20
CA THR A 16 6.17 5.26 -3.89
C THR A 16 5.36 6.07 -4.90
N GLU A 17 5.37 5.65 -6.16
CA GLU A 17 4.61 6.31 -7.22
C GLU A 17 3.14 5.87 -7.10
N VAL A 18 2.26 6.85 -6.90
CA VAL A 18 0.83 6.63 -6.73
C VAL A 18 0.08 7.48 -7.75
N THR A 19 -0.69 6.83 -8.61
CA THR A 19 -1.57 7.50 -9.57
C THR A 19 -3.01 7.36 -9.12
N LEU A 20 -3.63 8.47 -8.71
CA LEU A 20 -5.04 8.55 -8.32
C LEU A 20 -5.81 9.36 -9.37
N ARG A 21 -6.84 8.78 -10.00
CA ARG A 21 -7.70 9.45 -11.01
C ARG A 21 -6.91 10.28 -12.05
N SER A 22 -5.83 9.69 -12.59
CA SER A 22 -4.90 10.30 -13.57
C SER A 22 -3.86 11.30 -13.02
N ARG A 23 -3.81 11.56 -11.71
CA ARG A 23 -2.76 12.37 -11.10
C ARG A 23 -1.73 11.48 -10.41
N THR A 24 -0.48 11.56 -10.86
CA THR A 24 0.65 10.84 -10.26
C THR A 24 1.37 11.70 -9.23
N VAL A 25 1.61 11.14 -8.06
CA VAL A 25 2.33 11.74 -6.94
C VAL A 25 3.31 10.74 -6.34
N LEU A 26 4.34 11.23 -5.66
CA LEU A 26 5.24 10.39 -4.87
C LEU A 26 4.81 10.49 -3.41
N LEU A 27 4.51 9.34 -2.81
CA LEU A 27 4.08 9.24 -1.42
C LEU A 27 5.10 8.47 -0.58
N ASP A 28 5.28 8.93 0.65
CA ASP A 28 6.03 8.22 1.66
C ASP A 28 5.04 7.52 2.59
N PHE A 29 5.01 6.19 2.51
CA PHE A 29 4.16 5.33 3.33
C PHE A 29 4.85 4.97 4.63
N THR A 30 4.10 4.98 5.72
CA THR A 30 4.54 4.49 7.03
C THR A 30 3.46 3.64 7.66
N GLY A 31 3.85 2.66 8.49
CA GLY A 31 2.90 1.85 9.23
C GLY A 31 3.51 0.58 9.77
N GLU A 32 2.76 -0.50 9.74
CA GLU A 32 3.12 -1.78 10.33
C GLU A 32 2.98 -2.91 9.33
N CYS A 33 3.82 -3.93 9.48
CA CYS A 33 3.70 -5.17 8.74
C CYS A 33 4.13 -6.35 9.61
N ARG A 34 3.67 -7.56 9.26
CA ARG A 34 4.06 -8.79 9.94
C ARG A 34 5.00 -9.59 9.05
N VAL A 35 6.19 -9.86 9.57
CA VAL A 35 7.25 -10.58 8.85
C VAL A 35 7.50 -11.94 9.49
N ARG A 36 7.58 -12.99 8.66
CA ARG A 36 7.96 -14.35 9.05
C ARG A 36 9.00 -14.91 8.08
N GLY A 37 10.28 -14.72 8.39
CA GLY A 37 11.38 -15.13 7.51
C GLY A 37 11.38 -14.34 6.19
N THR A 38 10.89 -14.97 5.13
CA THR A 38 10.74 -14.35 3.80
C THR A 38 9.29 -13.98 3.46
N ALA A 39 8.35 -14.24 4.37
CA ALA A 39 6.94 -13.94 4.14
C ALA A 39 6.55 -12.60 4.77
N LEU A 40 5.77 -11.80 4.03
CA LEU A 40 5.13 -10.57 4.46
C LEU A 40 3.61 -10.80 4.55
N SER A 41 2.99 -10.28 5.62
CA SER A 41 1.55 -10.40 5.88
C SER A 41 1.08 -9.23 6.74
N ASP A 42 -0.24 -9.10 6.91
CA ASP A 42 -0.90 -8.10 7.77
C ASP A 42 -0.33 -6.68 7.59
N LEU A 43 -0.08 -6.31 6.33
CA LEU A 43 0.43 -4.98 5.98
C LEU A 43 -0.65 -3.94 6.28
N ARG A 44 -0.26 -2.84 6.92
CA ARG A 44 -1.07 -1.63 7.06
C ARG A 44 -0.16 -0.42 6.96
N LEU A 45 -0.26 0.30 5.84
CA LEU A 45 0.51 1.51 5.57
C LEU A 45 -0.42 2.69 5.34
N SER A 46 0.01 3.87 5.74
CA SER A 46 -0.66 5.13 5.48
C SER A 46 0.30 6.16 4.89
N ALA A 47 -0.19 6.96 3.95
CA ALA A 47 0.49 8.14 3.44
C ALA A 47 -0.50 9.29 3.25
N ASP A 48 -0.04 10.51 3.48
CA ASP A 48 -0.84 11.72 3.22
C ASP A 48 -0.75 12.10 1.74
N LEU A 49 -1.89 12.45 1.17
CA LEU A 49 -1.96 13.02 -0.17
C LEU A 49 -1.57 14.51 -0.12
N PRO A 50 -0.81 15.01 -1.10
CA PRO A 50 -0.45 16.43 -1.14
C PRO A 50 -1.69 17.29 -1.37
N ASP A 51 -1.79 18.38 -0.59
CA ASP A 51 -2.79 19.42 -0.79
C ASP A 51 -2.25 20.50 -1.73
N ALA A 52 -2.74 20.53 -2.97
CA ALA A 52 -2.41 21.58 -3.95
C ALA A 52 -3.52 22.64 -4.08
N GLY A 53 -4.48 22.67 -3.15
CA GLY A 53 -5.55 23.68 -3.07
C GLY A 53 -6.77 23.42 -3.94
N GLY A 54 -6.85 22.27 -4.60
CA GLY A 54 -8.04 21.79 -5.28
C GLY A 54 -9.10 21.21 -4.32
N PRO A 55 -10.36 21.09 -4.75
CA PRO A 55 -11.46 20.58 -3.91
C PRO A 55 -11.29 19.11 -3.51
N GLU A 56 -10.54 18.34 -4.29
CA GLU A 56 -10.22 16.92 -4.06
C GLU A 56 -8.75 16.75 -3.59
N ASP A 57 -8.02 17.84 -3.34
CA ASP A 57 -6.62 17.73 -2.92
C ASP A 57 -6.52 17.44 -1.42
N GLY A 58 -5.37 16.88 -1.03
CA GLY A 58 -5.17 16.43 0.35
C GLY A 58 -5.87 15.12 0.69
N GLY A 59 -5.81 14.75 1.97
CA GLY A 59 -6.36 13.50 2.48
C GLY A 59 -5.31 12.42 2.74
N THR A 60 -5.75 11.17 2.79
CA THR A 60 -4.90 10.04 3.19
C THR A 60 -5.21 8.80 2.36
N VAL A 61 -4.18 8.05 2.01
CA VAL A 61 -4.27 6.71 1.44
C VAL A 61 -3.83 5.70 2.49
N VAL A 62 -4.69 4.73 2.81
CA VAL A 62 -4.36 3.61 3.68
C VAL A 62 -4.38 2.32 2.87
N LEU A 63 -3.22 1.68 2.73
CA LEU A 63 -3.08 0.35 2.12
C LEU A 63 -3.15 -0.72 3.20
N THR A 64 -3.97 -1.74 2.99
CA THR A 64 -3.96 -2.94 3.84
C THR A 64 -3.87 -4.21 3.02
N GLN A 65 -3.23 -5.24 3.57
CA GLN A 65 -3.16 -6.57 2.96
C GLN A 65 -4.04 -7.55 3.73
N ASP A 66 -4.99 -8.16 3.03
CA ASP A 66 -5.80 -9.29 3.51
C ASP A 66 -5.52 -10.51 2.62
N GLY A 67 -4.84 -11.50 3.19
CA GLY A 67 -4.30 -12.64 2.44
C GLY A 67 -3.32 -12.19 1.35
N GLU A 68 -3.66 -12.46 0.09
CA GLU A 68 -2.84 -12.12 -1.08
C GLU A 68 -3.27 -10.84 -1.79
N ARG A 69 -4.39 -10.23 -1.38
CA ARG A 69 -4.92 -9.01 -2.02
C ARG A 69 -4.60 -7.77 -1.19
N LEU A 70 -4.40 -6.66 -1.89
CA LEU A 70 -4.34 -5.34 -1.27
C LEU A 70 -5.69 -4.66 -1.38
N THR A 71 -6.06 -3.95 -0.33
CA THR A 71 -7.13 -2.97 -0.35
C THR A 71 -6.56 -1.60 -0.06
N ALA A 72 -7.20 -0.57 -0.60
CA ALA A 72 -6.92 0.82 -0.25
C ALA A 72 -8.19 1.50 0.25
N VAL A 73 -8.04 2.31 1.28
CA VAL A 73 -9.02 3.32 1.65
C VAL A 73 -8.40 4.68 1.34
N VAL A 74 -9.03 5.42 0.44
CA VAL A 74 -8.63 6.80 0.12
C VAL A 74 -9.67 7.72 0.73
N THR A 75 -9.24 8.55 1.67
CA THR A 75 -10.08 9.57 2.31
C THR A 75 -9.66 10.93 1.78
N GLN A 76 -10.58 11.65 1.15
CA GLN A 76 -10.40 13.01 0.63
C GLN A 76 -11.49 13.93 1.25
N PRO A 77 -11.37 15.26 1.15
CA PRO A 77 -12.32 16.18 1.77
C PRO A 77 -13.79 15.96 1.37
N ASP A 78 -14.04 15.44 0.17
CA ASP A 78 -15.36 15.20 -0.41
C ASP A 78 -15.91 13.79 -0.14
N GLY A 79 -15.08 12.86 0.33
CA GLY A 79 -15.55 11.52 0.66
C GLY A 79 -14.45 10.48 0.91
N GLU A 80 -14.91 9.25 1.13
CA GLU A 80 -14.07 8.07 1.28
C GLU A 80 -14.39 7.08 0.16
N VAL A 81 -13.35 6.49 -0.43
CA VAL A 81 -13.49 5.40 -1.39
C VAL A 81 -12.67 4.19 -0.94
N ARG A 82 -13.24 2.99 -1.14
CA ARG A 82 -12.60 1.72 -0.85
C ARG A 82 -12.33 0.99 -2.15
N LEU A 83 -11.10 0.53 -2.29
CA LEU A 83 -10.59 -0.08 -3.51
C LEU A 83 -9.94 -1.42 -3.18
N THR A 84 -9.98 -2.33 -4.14
CA THR A 84 -9.37 -3.66 -4.00
C THR A 84 -8.52 -3.97 -5.22
N SER A 85 -7.38 -4.64 -5.02
CA SER A 85 -6.54 -5.11 -6.12
C SER A 85 -7.25 -6.24 -6.87
N GLU A 86 -7.24 -6.18 -8.20
CA GLU A 86 -7.86 -7.23 -9.03
C GLU A 86 -7.16 -8.58 -8.90
N LYS A 87 -5.83 -8.52 -8.71
CA LYS A 87 -4.94 -9.68 -8.62
C LYS A 87 -4.25 -9.74 -7.27
N ALA A 88 -3.72 -10.92 -6.98
CA ALA A 88 -2.79 -11.10 -5.87
C ALA A 88 -1.53 -10.24 -6.10
N VAL A 89 -1.02 -9.64 -5.02
CA VAL A 89 0.20 -8.84 -5.06
C VAL A 89 1.35 -9.70 -4.55
N GLY A 90 2.27 -10.02 -5.45
CA GLY A 90 3.48 -10.75 -5.13
C GLY A 90 4.53 -9.85 -4.48
N TRP A 91 5.29 -10.42 -3.54
CA TRP A 91 6.37 -9.74 -2.83
C TRP A 91 7.69 -10.45 -3.07
N LYS A 92 8.72 -9.70 -3.48
CA LYS A 92 10.12 -10.12 -3.50
C LYS A 92 10.84 -9.55 -2.28
N GLY A 93 11.83 -10.29 -1.80
CA GLY A 93 12.71 -9.85 -0.71
C GLY A 93 12.65 -10.73 0.52
N SER A 94 13.37 -10.32 1.56
CA SER A 94 13.46 -11.05 2.82
C SER A 94 14.00 -10.16 3.94
N GLY A 95 13.68 -10.53 5.18
CA GLY A 95 14.22 -9.89 6.38
C GLY A 95 13.80 -8.43 6.48
N SER A 96 14.70 -7.52 6.10
CA SER A 96 14.53 -6.08 6.27
C SER A 96 13.99 -5.32 5.06
N ARG A 97 13.79 -6.00 3.91
CA ARG A 97 13.34 -5.34 2.69
C ARG A 97 12.40 -6.21 1.86
N PHE A 98 11.28 -5.63 1.45
CA PHE A 98 10.29 -6.24 0.56
C PHE A 98 9.96 -5.28 -0.58
N GLU A 99 9.67 -5.80 -1.77
CA GLU A 99 9.30 -5.04 -2.95
C GLU A 99 8.12 -5.72 -3.64
N ALA A 100 7.08 -4.95 -3.94
CA ALA A 100 5.97 -5.44 -4.75
C ALA A 100 6.47 -5.79 -6.15
N ASP A 101 6.02 -6.94 -6.68
CA ASP A 101 6.57 -7.53 -7.90
C ASP A 101 6.40 -6.67 -9.16
N GLU A 102 5.31 -5.94 -9.23
CA GLU A 102 4.91 -5.09 -10.34
C GLU A 102 4.02 -3.94 -9.84
N GLU A 103 3.65 -3.04 -10.74
CA GLU A 103 2.57 -2.10 -10.49
C GLU A 103 1.27 -2.86 -10.24
N PHE A 104 0.54 -2.48 -9.20
CA PHE A 104 -0.78 -3.02 -8.93
C PHE A 104 -1.84 -1.93 -8.99
N VAL A 105 -2.97 -2.30 -9.56
CA VAL A 105 -4.13 -1.42 -9.78
C VAL A 105 -5.21 -1.81 -8.80
N LEU A 106 -5.83 -0.81 -8.19
CA LEU A 106 -6.97 -0.96 -7.31
C LEU A 106 -8.20 -0.28 -7.92
N VAL A 107 -9.29 -1.02 -7.88
CA VAL A 107 -10.56 -0.72 -8.54
C VAL A 107 -11.69 -0.68 -7.51
N LEU A 108 -12.80 -0.07 -7.89
CA LEU A 108 -14.06 -0.20 -7.17
C LEU A 108 -14.60 -1.63 -7.36
N GLU A 109 -15.15 -2.22 -6.31
CA GLU A 109 -15.71 -3.58 -6.40
C GLU A 109 -16.93 -3.62 -7.34
N GLU A 110 -17.74 -2.57 -7.33
CA GLU A 110 -18.91 -2.39 -8.19
C GLU A 110 -18.56 -2.01 -9.64
N ALA A 111 -17.33 -1.58 -9.90
CA ALA A 111 -16.86 -1.12 -11.21
C ALA A 111 -15.41 -1.56 -11.48
N PRO A 112 -15.16 -2.88 -11.66
CA PRO A 112 -13.81 -3.42 -11.76
C PRO A 112 -13.06 -2.95 -13.02
N ASP A 113 -13.76 -2.56 -14.09
CA ASP A 113 -13.14 -2.07 -15.32
C ASP A 113 -12.67 -0.60 -15.22
N ALA A 114 -12.89 0.07 -14.09
CA ALA A 114 -12.55 1.46 -13.85
C ALA A 114 -11.38 1.59 -12.86
N PRO A 115 -10.12 1.66 -13.32
CA PRO A 115 -8.97 1.86 -12.45
C PRO A 115 -9.06 3.22 -11.75
N VAL A 116 -8.99 3.20 -10.41
CA VAL A 116 -9.05 4.43 -9.59
C VAL A 116 -7.67 4.79 -9.07
N LEU A 117 -6.92 3.79 -8.60
CA LEU A 117 -5.61 3.96 -7.98
C LEU A 117 -4.63 2.96 -8.60
N SER A 118 -3.45 3.41 -9.02
CA SER A 118 -2.33 2.51 -9.29
C SER A 118 -1.14 2.86 -8.40
N VAL A 119 -0.42 1.83 -7.98
CA VAL A 119 0.73 1.95 -7.08
C VAL A 119 1.90 1.22 -7.70
N ARG A 120 3.02 1.93 -7.84
CA ARG A 120 4.24 1.44 -8.47
C ARG A 120 5.45 1.72 -7.59
N GLY A 121 6.35 0.74 -7.55
CA GLY A 121 7.62 0.87 -6.85
C GLY A 121 7.51 0.82 -5.33
N LEU A 122 6.45 0.20 -4.80
CA LEU A 122 6.26 0.02 -3.36
C LEU A 122 7.38 -0.87 -2.78
N LYS A 123 8.35 -0.24 -2.11
CA LYS A 123 9.54 -0.86 -1.53
C LYS A 123 9.53 -0.66 -0.02
N LEU A 124 9.14 -1.70 0.69
CA LEU A 124 9.11 -1.70 2.15
C LEU A 124 10.50 -1.89 2.72
N GLN A 125 10.85 -1.03 3.66
CA GLN A 125 11.92 -1.21 4.60
C GLN A 125 11.32 -1.50 5.97
N VAL A 126 11.83 -2.54 6.62
CA VAL A 126 11.45 -2.90 7.98
C VAL A 126 12.41 -2.21 8.94
N GLU A 127 11.86 -1.47 9.89
CA GLU A 127 12.64 -0.94 11.00
C GLU A 127 12.85 -2.06 12.02
N ASN A 128 14.10 -2.49 12.18
CA ASN A 128 14.47 -3.37 13.29
C ASN A 128 14.53 -2.52 14.56
N GLY A 129 13.63 -2.77 15.51
CA GLY A 129 13.71 -2.25 16.86
C GLY A 129 14.85 -2.86 17.67
#